data_AF-A0A539DNK9-F1
#
_entry.id   AF-A0A539DNK9-F1
#
_cell.length_a   1.000
_cell.length_b   1.000
_cell.length_c   1.000
_cell.angle_alpha   90.00
_cell.angle_beta   90.00
_cell.angle_gamma   90.00
#
_symmetry.space_group_name_H-M   'P 1'
#
loop_
_entity.id
_entity.type
_entity.pdbx_description
1 polymer ?
#
loop_
_entity_poly.entity_id
_entity_poly.type
_entity_poly.pdbx_seq_one_letter_code
_entity_poly.pdbx_strand_id
1 'polypeptide(L)'
;QTFQERLGFDGVVLTKMDGDARGGAALSIRSVTGRPIKFVGTGEKLEALEEFHPDRLAGRILGMGDIVSLVERAQEVVDFEAAARLEDKLRREEFTFEDFLAQMQQMKKMGPLEDLMKMIPGVGNKLQGMSFDDRALTKIEAIIQSMTRVERNRPSVIDGSRRRRIALGSGSSVQEVNRLLKEFEGMQKMVKMFGKMGKSGKKLAMPFPR
;
A
#
# COMPACT_ATOMS: atom_id res chain seq x y z
N GLN A 1 20.52 -20.44 -28.21
CA GLN A 1 21.58 -21.39 -28.61
C GLN A 1 22.85 -20.66 -29.05
N THR A 2 22.83 -19.91 -30.16
CA THR A 2 24.01 -19.22 -30.72
C THR A 2 24.79 -18.36 -29.71
N PHE A 3 24.09 -17.67 -28.82
CA PHE A 3 24.73 -16.83 -27.79
C PHE A 3 25.50 -17.67 -26.75
N GLN A 4 24.94 -18.82 -26.35
CA GLN A 4 25.58 -19.77 -25.43
C GLN A 4 26.87 -20.33 -26.03
N GLU A 5 26.83 -20.69 -27.32
CA GLU A 5 27.97 -21.28 -28.04
C GLU A 5 29.11 -20.30 -28.24
N ARG A 6 28.82 -19.00 -28.39
CA ARG A 6 29.83 -17.98 -28.69
C ARG A 6 30.51 -17.38 -27.45
N LEU A 7 29.76 -17.15 -26.38
CA LEU A 7 30.25 -16.42 -25.20
C LEU A 7 30.21 -17.26 -23.93
N GLY A 8 29.30 -18.23 -23.83
CA GLY A 8 28.98 -18.89 -22.58
C GLY A 8 28.30 -17.94 -21.58
N PHE A 9 27.38 -18.47 -20.80
CA PHE A 9 26.80 -17.76 -19.66
C PHE A 9 26.26 -18.77 -18.66
N ASP A 10 26.16 -18.35 -17.40
CA ASP A 10 25.75 -19.21 -16.27
C ASP A 10 24.34 -18.93 -15.78
N GLY A 11 23.72 -17.83 -16.21
CA GLY A 11 22.38 -17.48 -15.82
C GLY A 11 21.72 -16.47 -16.76
N VAL A 12 20.40 -16.38 -16.65
CA VAL A 12 19.57 -15.49 -17.46
C VAL A 12 18.74 -14.59 -16.57
N VAL A 13 18.59 -13.34 -16.97
CA VAL A 13 17.59 -12.42 -16.41
C VAL A 13 16.50 -12.24 -17.46
N LEU A 14 15.26 -12.51 -17.09
CA LEU A 14 14.10 -12.24 -17.94
C LEU A 14 13.54 -10.88 -17.59
N THR A 15 13.13 -10.09 -18.57
CA THR A 15 12.50 -8.78 -18.35
C THR A 15 11.15 -8.73 -19.04
N LYS A 16 10.34 -7.72 -18.71
CA LYS A 16 9.00 -7.49 -19.27
C LYS A 16 8.02 -8.67 -19.04
N MET A 17 8.08 -9.27 -17.85
CA MET A 17 7.20 -10.37 -17.44
C MET A 17 5.87 -9.92 -16.81
N ASP A 18 5.60 -8.62 -16.88
CA ASP A 18 4.35 -7.94 -16.54
C ASP A 18 3.32 -7.94 -17.67
N GLY A 19 3.75 -8.17 -18.92
CA GLY A 19 2.86 -8.31 -20.07
C GLY A 19 2.18 -9.68 -20.17
N ASP A 20 1.31 -9.84 -21.18
CA ASP A 20 0.59 -11.09 -21.53
C ASP A 20 1.52 -12.22 -22.04
N ALA A 21 2.82 -12.08 -21.83
CA ALA A 21 3.81 -13.10 -22.12
C ALA A 21 3.69 -14.21 -21.06
N ARG A 22 2.95 -15.28 -21.40
CA ARG A 22 2.74 -16.49 -20.59
C ARG A 22 4.00 -17.33 -20.34
N GLY A 23 5.16 -16.72 -20.10
CA GLY A 23 6.38 -17.42 -19.70
C GLY A 23 7.00 -18.37 -20.73
N GLY A 24 6.46 -18.46 -21.95
CA GLY A 24 6.98 -19.38 -22.98
C GLY A 24 8.45 -19.13 -23.34
N ALA A 25 8.89 -17.87 -23.32
CA ALA A 25 10.29 -17.52 -23.52
C ALA A 25 11.21 -18.12 -22.44
N ALA A 26 10.75 -18.18 -21.19
CA ALA A 26 11.48 -18.77 -20.08
C ALA A 26 11.73 -20.27 -20.31
N LEU A 27 10.68 -20.98 -20.73
CA LEU A 27 10.73 -22.41 -21.07
C LEU A 27 11.66 -22.67 -22.25
N SER A 28 11.54 -21.89 -23.32
CA SER A 28 12.39 -22.04 -24.51
C SER A 28 13.87 -21.78 -24.22
N ILE A 29 14.17 -20.73 -23.46
CA ILE A 29 15.55 -20.44 -23.07
C ILE A 29 16.09 -21.56 -22.19
N ARG A 30 15.33 -22.01 -21.19
CA ARG A 30 15.74 -23.10 -20.30
C ARG A 30 15.96 -24.42 -21.04
N SER A 31 15.08 -24.80 -21.98
CA SER A 31 15.20 -26.07 -22.70
C SER A 31 16.37 -26.06 -23.70
N VAL A 32 16.60 -24.93 -24.37
CA VAL A 32 17.66 -24.81 -25.38
C VAL A 32 19.03 -24.61 -24.76
N THR A 33 19.13 -23.86 -23.65
CA THR A 33 20.43 -23.46 -23.08
C THR A 33 20.81 -24.24 -21.83
N GLY A 34 19.84 -24.86 -21.15
CA GLY A 34 20.06 -25.53 -19.86
C GLY A 34 20.43 -24.59 -18.71
N ARG A 35 20.51 -23.27 -18.94
CA ARG A 35 20.97 -22.30 -17.93
C ARG A 35 19.82 -21.85 -17.02
N PRO A 36 20.10 -21.60 -15.72
CA PRO A 36 19.08 -21.16 -14.78
C PRO A 36 18.67 -19.71 -15.06
N ILE A 37 17.39 -19.43 -14.87
CA ILE A 37 16.89 -18.05 -14.82
C ILE A 37 17.04 -17.61 -13.36
N LYS A 38 17.68 -16.47 -13.15
CA LYS A 38 18.03 -15.96 -11.81
C LYS A 38 17.09 -14.85 -11.34
N PHE A 39 16.76 -13.93 -12.24
CA PHE A 39 15.91 -12.79 -11.93
C PHE A 39 14.85 -12.57 -13.00
N VAL A 40 13.78 -11.91 -12.60
CA VAL A 40 12.67 -11.51 -13.44
C VAL A 40 12.32 -10.04 -13.24
N GLY A 41 12.22 -9.29 -14.32
CA GLY A 41 11.72 -7.92 -14.34
C GLY A 41 10.21 -7.89 -14.55
N THR A 42 9.46 -7.46 -13.54
CA THR A 42 7.99 -7.34 -13.49
C THR A 42 7.51 -5.90 -13.69
N GLY A 43 8.37 -5.01 -14.20
CA GLY A 43 8.02 -3.63 -14.49
C GLY A 43 9.21 -2.76 -14.88
N GLU A 44 8.98 -1.46 -14.98
CA GLU A 44 9.98 -0.48 -15.44
C GLU A 44 10.78 0.16 -14.29
N LYS A 45 10.31 0.04 -13.05
CA LYS A 45 10.94 0.64 -11.88
C LYS A 45 12.10 -0.22 -11.37
N LEU A 46 13.03 0.40 -10.63
CA LEU A 46 14.19 -0.30 -10.05
C LEU A 46 13.78 -1.41 -9.08
N GLU A 47 12.65 -1.21 -8.39
CA GLU A 47 12.11 -2.17 -7.42
C GLU A 47 11.41 -3.36 -8.10
N ALA A 48 11.22 -3.32 -9.42
CA ALA A 48 10.51 -4.35 -10.18
C ALA A 48 11.44 -5.49 -10.65
N LEU A 49 12.64 -5.60 -10.09
CA LEU A 49 13.55 -6.73 -10.33
C LEU A 49 13.43 -7.73 -9.17
N GLU A 50 12.84 -8.88 -9.45
CA GLU A 50 12.54 -9.92 -8.46
C GLU A 50 13.38 -11.18 -8.71
N GLU A 51 13.60 -11.97 -7.66
CA GLU A 51 14.21 -13.31 -7.80
C GLU A 51 13.26 -14.24 -8.58
N PHE A 52 13.82 -15.08 -9.44
CA PHE A 52 13.03 -15.98 -10.26
C PHE A 52 12.56 -17.21 -9.47
N HIS A 53 11.25 -17.35 -9.32
CA HIS A 53 10.61 -18.52 -8.72
C HIS A 53 9.87 -19.35 -9.79
N PRO A 54 10.35 -20.57 -10.13
CA PRO A 54 9.70 -21.43 -11.14
C PRO A 54 8.24 -21.74 -10.82
N ASP A 55 7.91 -21.96 -9.54
CA ASP A 55 6.56 -22.31 -9.08
C ASP A 55 5.55 -21.18 -9.35
N ARG A 56 5.96 -19.92 -9.16
CA ARG A 56 5.11 -18.76 -9.45
C ARG A 56 4.84 -18.63 -10.96
N LEU A 57 5.86 -18.86 -11.79
CA LEU A 57 5.68 -18.85 -13.25
C LEU A 57 4.75 -19.97 -13.71
N ALA A 58 4.94 -21.19 -13.20
CA ALA A 58 4.08 -22.33 -13.50
C ALA A 58 2.63 -22.07 -13.09
N GLY A 59 2.41 -21.49 -11.89
CA GLY A 59 1.08 -21.09 -11.42
C GLY A 59 0.40 -20.07 -12.33
N ARG A 60 1.13 -19.05 -12.80
CA ARG A 60 0.62 -18.07 -13.77
C ARG A 60 0.25 -18.71 -15.12
N ILE A 61 1.07 -19.63 -15.62
CA ILE A 61 0.81 -20.34 -16.89
C ILE A 61 -0.41 -21.26 -16.79
N LEU A 62 -0.55 -21.97 -15.66
CA LEU A 62 -1.64 -22.91 -15.41
C LEU A 62 -2.94 -22.22 -14.96
N GLY A 63 -2.97 -20.88 -14.89
CA GLY A 63 -4.14 -20.12 -14.44
C GLY A 63 -4.49 -20.32 -12.96
N MET A 64 -3.62 -20.99 -12.20
CA MET A 64 -3.75 -21.24 -10.75
C MET A 64 -3.05 -20.13 -9.96
N GLY A 65 -3.39 -18.88 -10.24
CA GLY A 65 -2.80 -17.70 -9.60
C GLY A 65 -2.78 -17.80 -8.07
N ASP A 66 -1.56 -17.92 -7.53
CA ASP A 66 -1.13 -17.54 -6.18
C ASP A 66 -1.86 -18.10 -4.96
N ILE A 67 -1.67 -19.41 -4.71
CA ILE A 67 -1.78 -19.93 -3.33
C ILE A 67 -0.53 -19.53 -2.52
N VAL A 68 0.64 -19.45 -3.15
CA VAL A 68 1.92 -19.18 -2.47
C VAL A 68 2.06 -17.70 -2.08
N SER A 69 1.71 -16.75 -2.95
CA SER A 69 1.79 -15.33 -2.58
C SER A 69 0.79 -14.90 -1.51
N LEU A 70 -0.31 -15.67 -1.30
CA LEU A 70 -1.27 -15.46 -0.23
C LEU A 70 -0.67 -15.85 1.14
N VAL A 71 0.21 -16.85 1.16
CA VAL A 71 0.90 -17.33 2.36
C VAL A 71 2.11 -16.44 2.70
N GLU A 72 2.83 -15.93 1.70
CA GLU A 72 3.96 -15.01 1.92
C GLU A 72 3.51 -13.61 2.38
N ARG A 73 2.43 -13.05 1.79
CA ARG A 73 1.86 -11.76 2.25
C ARG A 73 1.26 -11.80 3.65
N ALA A 74 0.91 -12.99 4.16
CA ALA A 74 0.44 -13.14 5.54
C ALA A 74 1.58 -12.98 6.56
N GLN A 75 2.84 -13.16 6.14
CA GLN A 75 4.01 -13.04 7.04
C GLN A 75 4.62 -11.64 7.08
N GLU A 76 4.41 -10.78 6.06
CA GLU A 76 5.09 -9.47 5.95
C GLU A 76 4.32 -8.25 6.48
N VAL A 77 3.09 -8.38 7.00
CA VAL A 77 2.35 -7.21 7.56
C VAL A 77 1.77 -7.49 8.94
N VAL A 78 2.57 -8.04 9.85
CA VAL A 78 2.25 -7.98 11.28
C VAL A 78 3.50 -7.55 12.04
N ASP A 79 3.79 -6.25 11.94
CA ASP A 79 4.68 -5.59 12.87
C ASP A 79 3.96 -5.55 14.23
N PHE A 80 4.23 -6.56 15.06
CA PHE A 80 3.63 -6.72 16.40
C PHE A 80 3.87 -5.46 17.27
N GLU A 81 4.95 -4.72 17.03
CA GLU A 81 5.17 -3.45 17.71
C GLU A 81 4.25 -2.34 17.21
N ALA A 82 3.99 -2.26 15.90
CA ALA A 82 3.03 -1.31 15.34
C ALA A 82 1.62 -1.57 15.87
N ALA A 83 1.22 -2.84 16.00
CA ALA A 83 -0.06 -3.24 16.57
C ALA A 83 -0.19 -2.83 18.05
N ALA A 84 0.84 -3.09 18.87
CA ALA A 84 0.85 -2.70 20.28
C ALA A 84 0.85 -1.17 20.47
N ARG A 85 1.63 -0.44 19.68
CA ARG A 85 1.64 1.04 19.66
C ARG A 85 0.28 1.61 19.25
N LEU A 86 -0.38 0.99 18.27
CA LEU A 86 -1.71 1.38 17.82
C LEU A 86 -2.74 1.14 18.93
N GLU A 87 -2.67 0.00 19.63
CA GLU A 87 -3.56 -0.34 20.75
C GLU A 87 -3.44 0.65 21.91
N ASP A 88 -2.21 0.98 22.32
CA ASP A 88 -1.96 1.94 23.39
C ASP A 88 -2.37 3.37 23.01
N LYS A 89 -2.23 3.76 21.73
CA LYS A 89 -2.71 5.06 21.23
C LYS A 89 -4.23 5.13 21.12
N LEU A 90 -4.87 4.05 20.65
CA LEU A 90 -6.34 3.89 20.67
C LEU A 90 -6.90 4.00 22.08
N ARG A 91 -6.16 3.49 23.08
CA ARG A 91 -6.51 3.54 24.50
C ARG A 91 -6.42 4.96 25.10
N ARG A 92 -5.55 5.83 24.55
CA ARG A 92 -5.25 7.18 25.06
C ARG A 92 -6.11 8.31 24.48
N GLU A 93 -7.10 8.03 23.63
CA GLU A 93 -8.04 9.03 23.07
C GLU A 93 -7.41 10.18 22.24
N GLU A 94 -6.13 10.10 21.90
CA GLU A 94 -5.40 11.17 21.21
C GLU A 94 -5.01 10.75 19.80
N PHE A 95 -6.02 10.57 18.94
CA PHE A 95 -5.75 10.45 17.50
C PHE A 95 -5.36 11.83 16.95
N THR A 96 -4.09 11.99 16.55
CA THR A 96 -3.52 13.27 16.09
C THR A 96 -3.35 13.33 14.57
N PHE A 97 -3.02 14.52 14.03
CA PHE A 97 -2.66 14.65 12.62
C PHE A 97 -1.35 13.94 12.26
N GLU A 98 -0.45 13.71 13.23
CA GLU A 98 0.77 12.92 12.99
C GLU A 98 0.42 11.46 12.75
N ASP A 99 -0.52 10.90 13.52
CA ASP A 99 -1.01 9.53 13.31
C ASP A 99 -1.75 9.38 11.99
N PHE A 100 -2.57 10.39 11.63
CA PHE A 100 -3.24 10.41 10.35
C PHE A 100 -2.25 10.44 9.17
N LEU A 101 -1.22 11.27 9.25
CA LEU A 101 -0.19 11.35 8.22
C LEU A 101 0.57 10.03 8.09
N ALA A 102 0.93 9.39 9.22
CA ALA A 102 1.62 8.11 9.22
C ALA A 102 0.78 7.01 8.54
N GLN A 103 -0.51 6.92 8.85
CA GLN A 103 -1.42 5.97 8.21
C GLN A 103 -1.56 6.23 6.71
N MET A 104 -1.67 7.50 6.31
CA MET A 104 -1.76 7.89 4.90
C MET A 104 -0.47 7.54 4.13
N GLN A 105 0.69 7.77 4.72
CA GLN A 105 1.98 7.39 4.12
C GLN A 105 2.15 5.87 4.03
N GLN A 106 1.63 5.11 5.01
CA GLN A 106 1.63 3.65 4.95
C GLN A 106 0.73 3.13 3.82
N MET A 107 -0.45 3.74 3.63
CA MET A 107 -1.31 3.43 2.48
C MET A 107 -0.64 3.76 1.15
N LYS A 108 0.08 4.89 1.06
CA LYS A 108 0.88 5.25 -0.13
C LYS A 108 1.99 4.24 -0.44
N LYS A 109 2.64 3.67 0.59
CA LYS A 109 3.71 2.67 0.43
C LYS A 109 3.20 1.30 -0.05
N MET A 110 1.97 0.94 0.27
CA MET A 110 1.36 -0.32 -0.18
C MET A 110 0.95 -0.30 -1.67
N GLY A 111 1.16 0.83 -2.36
CA GLY A 111 0.85 0.99 -3.78
C GLY A 111 -0.58 1.51 -4.02
N PRO A 112 -0.95 1.76 -5.29
CA PRO A 112 -2.30 2.20 -5.62
C PRO A 112 -3.30 1.13 -5.15
N LEU A 113 -4.29 1.53 -4.35
CA LEU A 113 -5.38 0.65 -3.93
C LEU A 113 -6.07 -0.05 -5.12
N GLU A 114 -5.91 0.48 -6.33
CA GLU A 114 -6.35 -0.13 -7.59
C GLU A 114 -5.82 -1.55 -7.78
N ASP A 115 -4.56 -1.83 -7.44
CA ASP A 115 -3.96 -3.15 -7.67
C ASP A 115 -4.39 -4.17 -6.61
N LEU A 116 -4.63 -3.73 -5.37
CA LEU A 116 -5.25 -4.55 -4.34
C LEU A 116 -6.75 -4.81 -4.62
N MET A 117 -7.48 -3.84 -5.16
CA MET A 117 -8.89 -4.00 -5.53
C MET A 117 -9.09 -4.92 -6.74
N LYS A 118 -8.16 -4.97 -7.69
CA LYS A 118 -8.16 -5.93 -8.81
C LYS A 118 -8.01 -7.39 -8.35
N MET A 119 -7.50 -7.62 -7.14
CA MET A 119 -7.30 -8.96 -6.57
C MET A 119 -8.46 -9.46 -5.70
N ILE A 120 -9.50 -8.64 -5.43
CA ILE A 120 -10.66 -9.05 -4.63
C ILE A 120 -11.83 -9.44 -5.58
N PRO A 121 -12.18 -10.74 -5.68
CA PRO A 121 -13.29 -11.19 -6.52
C PRO A 121 -14.62 -10.60 -6.01
N GLY A 122 -15.41 -9.99 -6.90
CA GLY A 122 -16.78 -9.55 -6.59
C GLY A 122 -16.96 -8.10 -6.12
N VAL A 123 -15.88 -7.34 -5.93
CA VAL A 123 -15.95 -5.91 -5.50
C VAL A 123 -15.70 -4.92 -6.65
N GLY A 124 -15.12 -5.38 -7.77
CA GLY A 124 -14.74 -4.53 -8.91
C GLY A 124 -15.87 -3.70 -9.54
N ASN A 125 -17.12 -4.14 -9.46
CA ASN A 125 -18.24 -3.46 -10.13
C ASN A 125 -19.01 -2.45 -9.25
N LYS A 126 -18.73 -2.36 -7.94
CA LYS A 126 -19.44 -1.44 -7.03
C LYS A 126 -18.63 -0.22 -6.58
N LEU A 127 -17.33 -0.18 -6.88
CA LEU A 127 -16.42 0.91 -6.53
C LEU A 127 -15.74 1.57 -7.74
N GLN A 128 -16.15 1.22 -8.97
CA GLN A 128 -15.76 1.94 -10.18
C GLN A 128 -16.19 3.41 -10.07
N GLY A 129 -15.23 4.30 -9.81
CA GLY A 129 -15.45 5.74 -9.74
C GLY A 129 -14.73 6.46 -8.60
N MET A 130 -14.19 5.76 -7.61
CA MET A 130 -13.28 6.38 -6.63
C MET A 130 -11.85 6.31 -7.18
N SER A 131 -11.48 7.25 -8.07
CA SER A 131 -10.06 7.43 -8.39
C SER A 131 -9.38 7.94 -7.12
N PHE A 132 -8.55 7.12 -6.50
CA PHE A 132 -7.63 7.59 -5.48
C PHE A 132 -6.58 8.44 -6.19
N ASP A 133 -6.83 9.74 -6.30
CA ASP A 133 -5.89 10.66 -6.90
C ASP A 133 -4.69 10.80 -5.96
N ASP A 134 -3.55 10.24 -6.37
CA ASP A 134 -2.27 10.38 -5.65
C ASP A 134 -1.92 11.86 -5.40
N ARG A 135 -2.39 12.77 -6.27
CA ARG A 135 -2.22 14.21 -6.08
C ARG A 135 -3.05 14.73 -4.91
N ALA A 136 -4.22 14.16 -4.64
CA ALA A 136 -5.02 14.52 -3.48
C ALA A 136 -4.33 14.11 -2.17
N LEU A 137 -3.71 12.93 -2.12
CA LEU A 137 -2.92 12.49 -0.96
C LEU A 137 -1.73 13.43 -0.72
N THR A 138 -1.03 13.81 -1.79
CA THR A 138 0.10 14.74 -1.72
C THR A 138 -0.31 16.13 -1.24
N LYS A 139 -1.48 16.62 -1.65
CA LYS A 139 -2.05 17.89 -1.15
C LYS A 139 -2.38 17.83 0.34
N ILE A 140 -2.99 16.73 0.80
CA ILE A 140 -3.30 16.53 2.22
C ILE A 140 -2.00 16.52 3.05
N GLU A 141 -0.99 15.81 2.56
CA GLU A 141 0.34 15.77 3.18
C GLU A 141 0.95 17.18 3.28
N ALA A 142 0.91 17.98 2.19
CA ALA A 142 1.39 19.36 2.21
C ALA A 142 0.65 20.22 3.26
N ILE A 143 -0.68 20.12 3.34
CA ILE A 143 -1.49 20.85 4.33
C ILE A 143 -1.06 20.50 5.77
N ILE A 144 -0.91 19.21 6.09
CA ILE A 144 -0.50 18.76 7.43
C ILE A 144 0.93 19.20 7.74
N GLN A 145 1.84 19.13 6.76
CA GLN A 145 3.23 19.56 6.93
C GLN A 145 3.34 21.08 7.19
N SER A 146 2.42 21.91 6.68
CA SER A 146 2.37 23.35 7.00
C SER A 146 1.84 23.68 8.41
N MET A 147 1.30 22.71 9.14
CA MET A 147 0.88 22.89 10.54
C MET A 147 2.08 22.88 11.50
N THR A 148 1.96 23.61 12.61
CA THR A 148 2.93 23.49 13.72
C THR A 148 2.69 22.21 14.52
N ARG A 149 3.69 21.75 15.29
CA ARG A 149 3.55 20.56 16.15
C ARG A 149 2.37 20.66 17.13
N VAL A 150 2.13 21.87 17.65
CA VAL A 150 0.99 22.13 18.55
C VAL A 150 -0.34 21.95 17.81
N GLU A 151 -0.45 22.43 16.57
CA GLU A 151 -1.66 22.28 15.75
C GLU A 151 -1.90 20.83 15.33
N ARG A 152 -0.83 20.07 15.05
CA ARG A 152 -0.95 18.64 14.70
C ARG A 152 -1.43 17.79 15.87
N ASN A 153 -0.93 18.07 17.07
CA ASN A 153 -1.31 17.35 18.29
C ASN A 153 -2.66 17.81 18.84
N ARG A 154 -3.01 19.09 18.66
CA ARG A 154 -4.26 19.68 19.17
C ARG A 154 -5.01 20.42 18.06
N PRO A 155 -5.77 19.70 17.23
CA PRO A 155 -6.57 20.27 16.14
C PRO A 155 -7.53 21.40 16.56
N SER A 156 -7.96 21.40 17.82
CA SER A 156 -8.87 22.40 18.38
C SER A 156 -8.29 23.83 18.43
N VAL A 157 -6.97 23.99 18.34
CA VAL A 157 -6.33 25.32 18.34
C VAL A 157 -6.35 26.00 16.97
N ILE A 158 -6.80 25.31 15.91
CA ILE A 158 -6.77 25.80 14.53
C ILE A 158 -7.94 26.77 14.27
N ASP A 159 -7.68 28.04 14.58
CA ASP A 159 -8.55 29.19 14.28
C ASP A 159 -8.47 29.63 12.80
N GLY A 160 -9.28 30.63 12.44
CA GLY A 160 -9.33 31.15 11.06
C GLY A 160 -8.02 31.79 10.57
N SER A 161 -7.21 32.38 11.46
CA SER A 161 -5.92 32.97 11.11
C SER A 161 -4.92 31.86 10.77
N ARG A 162 -4.87 30.80 11.59
CA ARG A 162 -4.03 29.62 11.36
C ARG A 162 -4.42 28.89 10.08
N ARG A 163 -5.71 28.79 9.75
CA ARG A 163 -6.15 28.19 8.48
C ARG A 163 -5.63 28.96 7.26
N ARG A 164 -5.61 30.30 7.30
CA ARG A 164 -5.02 31.12 6.22
C ARG A 164 -3.52 30.89 6.11
N ARG A 165 -2.81 30.86 7.24
CA ARG A 165 -1.37 30.56 7.29
C ARG A 165 -1.05 29.18 6.70
N ILE A 166 -1.80 28.15 7.09
CA ILE A 166 -1.63 26.77 6.61
C ILE A 166 -1.89 26.72 5.11
N ALA A 167 -2.99 27.30 4.63
CA ALA A 167 -3.35 27.35 3.22
C ALA A 167 -2.24 28.01 2.37
N LEU A 168 -1.70 29.14 2.82
CA LEU A 168 -0.57 29.82 2.15
C LEU A 168 0.70 28.96 2.17
N GLY A 169 1.00 28.30 3.28
CA GLY A 169 2.17 27.44 3.42
C GLY A 169 2.12 26.16 2.58
N SER A 170 0.92 25.64 2.31
CA SER A 170 0.71 24.42 1.54
C SER A 170 0.37 24.66 0.07
N GLY A 171 0.27 25.93 -0.36
CA GLY A 171 -0.21 26.29 -1.70
C GLY A 171 -1.66 25.86 -1.97
N SER A 172 -2.46 25.76 -0.90
CA SER A 172 -3.86 25.31 -0.95
C SER A 172 -4.81 26.44 -0.60
N SER A 173 -6.11 26.19 -0.78
CA SER A 173 -7.18 27.11 -0.39
C SER A 173 -7.64 26.89 1.06
N VAL A 174 -8.21 27.93 1.68
CA VAL A 174 -8.79 27.82 3.04
C VAL A 174 -9.93 26.80 3.07
N GLN A 175 -10.64 26.63 1.96
CA GLN A 175 -11.70 25.65 1.78
C GLN A 175 -11.17 24.22 1.85
N GLU A 176 -10.03 23.94 1.21
CA GLU A 176 -9.37 22.63 1.29
C GLU A 176 -8.90 22.33 2.72
N VAL A 177 -8.34 23.31 3.43
CA VAL A 177 -7.98 23.14 4.85
C VAL A 177 -9.21 22.86 5.71
N ASN A 178 -10.32 23.57 5.48
CA ASN A 178 -11.58 23.32 6.20
C ASN A 178 -12.15 21.92 5.92
N ARG A 179 -12.04 21.45 4.68
CA ARG A 179 -12.48 20.12 4.29
C ARG A 179 -11.67 19.05 5.00
N LEU A 180 -10.35 19.19 5.03
CA LEU A 180 -9.46 18.28 5.76
C LEU A 180 -9.80 18.23 7.26
N LEU A 181 -10.04 19.38 7.89
CA LEU A 181 -10.41 19.43 9.31
C LEU A 181 -11.71 18.67 9.59
N LYS A 182 -12.70 18.76 8.70
CA LYS A 182 -13.96 18.00 8.82
C LYS A 182 -13.76 16.50 8.63
N GLU A 183 -12.99 16.10 7.62
CA GLU A 183 -12.68 14.70 7.35
C GLU A 183 -11.94 14.07 8.54
N PHE A 184 -10.98 14.80 9.10
CA PHE A 184 -10.26 14.39 10.29
C PHE A 184 -11.16 14.30 11.54
N GLU A 185 -12.06 15.26 11.76
CA GLU A 185 -13.03 15.20 12.88
C GLU A 185 -13.97 14.00 12.75
N GLY A 186 -14.43 13.69 11.53
CA GLY A 186 -15.23 12.50 11.24
C GLY A 186 -14.48 11.22 11.60
N MET A 187 -13.20 11.14 11.23
CA MET A 187 -12.36 10.00 11.56
C MET A 187 -12.04 9.91 13.06
N GLN A 188 -11.79 11.02 13.75
CA GLN A 188 -11.66 11.03 15.21
C GLN A 188 -12.90 10.49 15.91
N LYS A 189 -14.11 10.81 15.42
CA LYS A 189 -15.37 10.26 15.96
C LYS A 189 -15.44 8.75 15.75
N MET A 190 -15.07 8.27 14.57
CA MET A 190 -15.00 6.83 14.30
C MET A 190 -13.98 6.14 15.22
N VAL A 191 -12.75 6.64 15.31
CA VAL A 191 -11.70 6.07 16.19
C VAL A 191 -12.17 6.02 17.65
N LYS A 192 -12.82 7.08 18.15
CA LYS A 192 -13.42 7.09 19.50
C LYS A 192 -14.53 6.06 19.66
N MET A 193 -15.38 5.86 18.64
CA MET A 193 -16.45 4.87 18.66
C MET A 193 -15.89 3.44 18.70
N PHE A 194 -14.87 3.16 17.89
CA PHE A 194 -14.16 1.88 17.88
C PHE A 194 -13.41 1.62 19.20
N GLY A 195 -12.75 2.64 19.77
CA GLY A 195 -12.09 2.54 21.08
C GLY A 195 -13.07 2.25 22.22
N LYS A 196 -14.30 2.78 22.15
CA LYS A 196 -15.38 2.46 23.10
C LYS A 196 -15.95 1.06 22.88
N MET A 197 -16.06 0.61 21.63
CA MET A 197 -16.58 -0.72 21.29
C MET A 197 -15.60 -1.84 21.71
N GLY A 198 -14.29 -1.59 21.63
CA GLY A 198 -13.25 -2.49 22.17
C GLY A 198 -13.28 -2.64 23.70
N LYS A 199 -13.79 -1.63 24.43
CA LYS A 199 -13.99 -1.69 25.90
C LYS A 199 -15.25 -2.47 26.32
N SER A 200 -16.20 -2.71 25.42
CA SER A 200 -17.49 -3.37 25.73
C SER A 200 -17.50 -4.90 25.55
N GLY A 201 -16.33 -5.55 25.47
CA GLY A 201 -16.24 -7.02 25.57
C GLY A 201 -16.86 -7.83 24.42
N LYS A 202 -17.48 -7.20 23.41
CA LYS A 202 -17.75 -7.85 22.12
C LYS A 202 -16.45 -7.90 21.35
N LYS A 203 -15.66 -8.95 21.62
CA LYS A 203 -14.59 -9.41 20.73
C LYS A 203 -15.18 -9.38 19.31
N LEU A 204 -14.72 -8.45 18.47
CA LEU A 204 -14.84 -8.65 17.04
C LEU A 204 -14.06 -9.94 16.79
N ALA A 205 -14.78 -11.02 16.55
CA ALA A 205 -14.21 -12.20 15.93
C ALA A 205 -13.79 -11.75 14.54
N MET A 206 -12.55 -11.26 14.43
CA MET A 206 -11.89 -11.14 13.15
C MET A 206 -11.82 -12.57 12.61
N PRO A 207 -12.39 -12.84 11.42
CA PRO A 207 -12.40 -14.19 10.87
C PRO A 207 -11.01 -14.46 10.31
N PHE A 208 -10.06 -14.77 11.19
CA PHE A 208 -8.83 -15.41 10.79
C PHE A 208 -9.09 -16.91 10.77
N PRO A 209 -9.03 -17.58 9.61
CA PRO A 209 -9.13 -19.03 9.56
C PRO A 209 -7.94 -19.64 10.32
N ARG A 210 -8.24 -20.67 11.12
CA ARG A 210 -7.24 -21.48 11.83
C ARG A 210 -6.36 -22.26 10.87
#